data_AF-A0A4Z1QV52-F1
#
_entry.id   AF-A0A4Z1QV52-F1
#
_cell.length_a   1.000
_cell.length_b   1.000
_cell.length_c   1.000
_cell.angle_alpha   90.00
_cell.angle_beta   90.00
_cell.angle_gamma   90.00
#
_symmetry.space_group_name_H-M   'P 1'
#
loop_
_entity.id
_entity.type
_entity.pdbx_description
1 polymer ?
#
loop_
_entity_poly.entity_id
_entity_poly.type
_entity_poly.pdbx_seq_one_letter_code
_entity_poly.pdbx_strand_id
1 'polypeptide(L)'
;MNTPDLDLTKRVWTYKRSGIIAIGTWLRLDQRFRPCMVIIPADREYDDRLTPCVVTVDKAWIWSEEVGDPIQAAHTAHQFAETLGLASHDKRTVIRLAMFIQDHLGDLLSIPPYQNPDQQTVAEITMRNPDTGRTIEAEIRE
;
A
#
# COMPACT_ATOMS: atom_id res chain seq x y z
N MET A 1 -4.03 -16.53 -16.95
CA MET A 1 -4.72 -15.23 -16.75
C MET A 1 -3.67 -14.16 -16.54
N ASN A 2 -3.79 -13.00 -17.17
CA ASN A 2 -2.81 -11.93 -17.02
C ASN A 2 -3.01 -11.28 -15.64
N THR A 3 -2.04 -11.40 -14.73
CA THR A 3 -2.13 -10.73 -13.42
C THR A 3 -2.12 -9.21 -13.65
N PRO A 4 -3.10 -8.44 -13.14
CA PRO A 4 -3.13 -6.99 -13.29
C PRO A 4 -1.95 -6.33 -12.56
N ASP A 5 -1.51 -5.16 -13.03
CA ASP A 5 -0.43 -4.41 -12.38
C ASP A 5 -0.85 -3.83 -11.03
N LEU A 6 -2.15 -3.52 -10.87
CA LEU A 6 -2.75 -3.08 -9.62
C LEU A 6 -4.06 -3.84 -9.43
N ASP A 7 -4.16 -4.58 -8.34
CA ASP A 7 -5.36 -5.34 -7.98
C ASP A 7 -5.94 -4.80 -6.66
N LEU A 8 -6.92 -3.91 -6.78
CA LEU A 8 -7.57 -3.34 -5.60
C LEU A 8 -8.47 -4.34 -4.87
N THR A 9 -8.63 -5.59 -5.33
CA THR A 9 -9.28 -6.63 -4.52
C THR A 9 -8.33 -7.22 -3.47
N LYS A 10 -7.01 -7.08 -3.67
CA LYS A 10 -5.98 -7.52 -2.73
C LYS A 10 -5.60 -6.37 -1.82
N ARG A 11 -6.15 -6.37 -0.60
CA ARG A 11 -5.97 -5.29 0.38
C ARG A 11 -5.37 -5.84 1.66
N VAL A 12 -4.38 -5.13 2.20
CA VAL A 12 -3.87 -5.37 3.55
C VAL A 12 -4.72 -4.61 4.56
N TRP A 13 -5.06 -3.37 4.23
CA TRP A 13 -5.89 -2.50 5.06
C TRP A 13 -6.70 -1.54 4.19
N THR A 14 -7.72 -0.93 4.77
CA THR A 14 -8.58 0.05 4.09
C THR A 14 -9.09 1.06 5.11
N TYR A 15 -8.86 2.34 4.83
CA TYR A 15 -9.34 3.46 5.65
C TYR A 15 -10.21 4.39 4.82
N LYS A 16 -11.38 4.77 5.35
CA LYS A 16 -12.31 5.69 4.67
C LYS A 16 -12.45 6.96 5.49
N ARG A 17 -12.27 8.13 4.87
CA ARG A 17 -12.43 9.44 5.53
C ARG A 17 -12.84 10.49 4.50
N SER A 18 -13.80 11.35 4.85
CA SER A 18 -14.16 12.54 4.04
C SER A 18 -14.41 12.27 2.55
N GLY A 19 -15.04 11.14 2.20
CA GLY A 19 -15.38 10.81 0.81
C GLY A 19 -14.24 10.21 -0.01
N ILE A 20 -13.09 9.89 0.59
CA ILE A 20 -12.00 9.13 -0.03
C ILE A 20 -11.69 7.85 0.74
N ILE A 21 -10.99 6.94 0.08
CA ILE A 21 -10.50 5.67 0.62
C ILE A 21 -8.99 5.62 0.41
N ALA A 22 -8.22 5.27 1.45
CA ALA A 22 -6.85 4.80 1.34
C ALA A 22 -6.81 3.27 1.45
N ILE A 23 -6.07 2.61 0.57
CA ILE A 23 -5.96 1.17 0.47
C ILE A 23 -4.48 0.80 0.48
N GLY A 24 -4.06 -0.04 1.44
CA GLY A 24 -2.76 -0.67 1.43
C GLY A 24 -2.78 -1.89 0.53
N THR A 25 -1.97 -1.89 -0.52
CA THR A 25 -1.93 -2.96 -1.52
C THR A 25 -0.54 -3.03 -2.16
N TRP A 26 -0.43 -3.72 -3.31
CA TRP A 26 0.79 -3.84 -4.08
C TRP A 26 0.58 -3.36 -5.51
N LEU A 27 1.58 -2.66 -6.01
CA LEU A 27 1.70 -2.26 -7.41
C LEU A 27 2.83 -3.06 -8.07
N ARG A 28 2.58 -3.64 -9.22
CA ARG A 28 3.60 -4.27 -10.05
C ARG A 28 4.39 -3.20 -10.79
N LEU A 29 5.66 -3.05 -10.42
CA LEU A 29 6.64 -2.19 -11.08
C LEU A 29 7.84 -3.05 -11.46
N ASP A 30 8.30 -2.95 -12.71
CA ASP A 30 9.44 -3.73 -13.23
C ASP A 30 9.33 -5.23 -12.94
N GLN A 31 8.14 -5.81 -13.18
CA GLN A 31 7.81 -7.22 -12.92
C GLN A 31 7.85 -7.64 -11.44
N ARG A 32 7.93 -6.70 -10.49
CA ARG A 32 7.90 -6.98 -9.04
C ARG A 32 6.76 -6.25 -8.36
N PHE A 33 6.05 -6.95 -7.49
CA PHE A 33 5.05 -6.32 -6.64
C PHE A 33 5.72 -5.57 -5.49
N ARG A 34 5.42 -4.28 -5.37
CA ARG A 34 5.92 -3.41 -4.30
C ARG A 34 4.74 -2.88 -3.50
N PRO A 35 4.85 -2.83 -2.16
CA PRO A 35 3.86 -2.15 -1.35
C PRO A 35 3.58 -0.72 -1.82
N CYS A 36 2.31 -0.34 -1.81
CA CYS A 36 1.87 1.00 -2.09
C CYS A 36 0.59 1.31 -1.32
N MET A 37 0.34 2.61 -1.14
CA MET A 37 -0.94 3.13 -0.70
C MET A 37 -1.65 3.72 -1.91
N VAL A 38 -2.88 3.27 -2.14
CA VAL A 38 -3.75 3.76 -3.20
C VAL A 38 -4.87 4.60 -2.62
N ILE A 39 -5.16 5.74 -3.23
CA ILE A 39 -6.23 6.65 -2.84
C ILE A 39 -7.23 6.75 -3.97
N ILE A 40 -8.52 6.60 -3.63
CA ILE A 40 -9.64 6.64 -4.57
C ILE A 40 -10.85 7.38 -3.95
N PRO A 41 -11.78 7.92 -4.75
CA PRO A 41 -13.07 8.41 -4.26
C PRO A 41 -13.91 7.26 -3.70
N ALA A 42 -14.58 7.49 -2.56
CA ALA A 42 -15.28 6.43 -1.84
C ALA A 42 -16.56 5.92 -2.53
N ASP A 43 -17.12 6.73 -3.43
CA ASP A 43 -18.31 6.44 -4.21
C ASP A 43 -18.00 5.80 -5.58
N ARG A 44 -16.72 5.63 -5.93
CA ARG A 44 -16.27 5.13 -7.24
C ARG A 44 -15.39 3.88 -7.18
N GLU A 45 -15.46 3.15 -6.08
CA GLU A 45 -14.62 1.98 -5.82
C GLU A 45 -14.69 0.89 -6.90
N TYR A 46 -15.83 0.79 -7.60
CA TYR A 46 -16.09 -0.20 -8.66
C TYR A 46 -16.20 0.42 -10.06
N ASP A 47 -15.72 1.65 -10.25
CA ASP A 47 -15.74 2.32 -11.55
C ASP A 47 -14.51 1.92 -12.39
N ASP A 48 -14.75 1.31 -13.55
CA ASP A 48 -13.69 0.89 -14.48
C ASP A 48 -12.85 2.06 -15.02
N ARG A 49 -13.36 3.30 -14.94
CA ARG A 49 -12.66 4.53 -15.38
C ARG A 49 -11.95 5.26 -14.25
N LEU A 50 -11.95 4.69 -13.05
CA LEU A 50 -11.28 5.25 -11.91
C LEU A 50 -9.77 5.40 -12.18
N THR A 51 -9.26 6.61 -11.98
CA THR A 51 -7.81 6.85 -11.97
C THR A 51 -7.35 6.91 -10.51
N PRO A 52 -6.69 5.86 -9.99
CA PRO A 52 -6.19 5.85 -8.62
C PRO A 52 -4.97 6.77 -8.45
N CYS A 53 -4.88 7.44 -7.31
CA CYS A 53 -3.65 8.09 -6.89
C CYS A 53 -2.81 7.12 -6.07
N VAL A 54 -1.51 7.04 -6.33
CA VAL A 54 -0.64 6.03 -5.72
C VAL A 54 0.55 6.67 -5.02
N VAL A 55 0.79 6.28 -3.77
CA VAL A 55 2.00 6.58 -3.01
C VAL A 55 2.80 5.29 -2.86
N THR A 56 3.96 5.24 -3.49
CA THR A 56 4.90 4.12 -3.37
C THR A 56 5.83 4.30 -2.19
N VAL A 57 6.38 3.21 -1.66
CA VAL A 57 7.32 3.25 -0.51
C VAL A 57 8.52 4.16 -0.76
N ASP A 58 9.09 4.17 -1.97
CA ASP A 58 10.24 5.03 -2.33
C ASP A 58 9.91 6.52 -2.37
N LYS A 59 8.62 6.88 -2.42
CA LYS A 59 8.11 8.26 -2.37
C LYS A 59 7.42 8.58 -1.05
N ALA A 60 7.26 7.62 -0.15
CA ALA A 60 6.59 7.81 1.13
C ALA A 60 7.28 8.86 2.01
N TRP A 61 8.62 8.95 1.95
CA TRP A 61 9.41 9.89 2.74
C TRP A 61 9.01 11.36 2.51
N ILE A 62 8.50 11.71 1.32
CA ILE A 62 8.04 13.07 0.97
C ILE A 62 7.01 13.58 1.99
N TRP A 63 6.18 12.67 2.51
CA TRP A 63 5.06 12.96 3.38
C TRP A 63 5.43 12.91 4.87
N SER A 64 6.68 12.56 5.21
CA SER A 64 7.15 12.46 6.59
C SER A 64 7.19 13.84 7.27
N GLU A 65 6.78 13.90 8.54
CA GLU A 65 6.91 15.12 9.35
C GLU A 65 8.37 15.48 9.66
N GLU A 66 9.21 14.45 9.86
CA GLU A 66 10.57 14.62 10.36
C GLU A 66 11.58 14.96 9.26
N VAL A 67 11.42 14.34 8.07
CA VAL A 67 12.42 14.40 6.98
C VAL A 67 11.80 14.72 5.61
N GLY A 68 10.49 15.00 5.56
CA GLY A 68 9.76 15.15 4.30
C GLY A 68 10.02 16.46 3.57
N ASP A 69 9.36 16.59 2.41
CA ASP A 69 9.34 17.79 1.60
C ASP A 69 7.90 18.35 1.59
N PRO A 70 7.58 19.34 2.44
CA PRO A 70 6.23 19.86 2.54
C PRO A 70 5.74 20.57 1.26
N ILE A 71 6.66 21.11 0.45
CA ILE A 71 6.31 21.76 -0.81
C ILE A 71 5.90 20.68 -1.82
N GLN A 72 6.71 19.63 -1.96
CA GLN A 72 6.40 18.52 -2.86
C GLN A 72 5.15 17.75 -2.41
N ALA A 73 4.98 17.53 -1.11
CA ALA A 73 3.78 16.90 -0.56
C ALA A 73 2.52 17.71 -0.89
N ALA A 74 2.55 19.04 -0.69
CA ALA A 74 1.44 19.92 -1.02
C ALA A 74 1.12 19.94 -2.53
N HIS A 75 2.14 20.00 -3.38
CA HIS A 75 1.96 19.94 -4.84
C HIS A 75 1.35 18.59 -5.28
N THR A 76 1.84 17.48 -4.74
CA THR A 76 1.34 16.14 -5.08
C THR A 76 -0.09 15.95 -4.57
N ALA A 77 -0.39 16.41 -3.35
CA ALA A 77 -1.74 16.40 -2.80
C ALA A 77 -2.72 17.22 -3.64
N HIS A 78 -2.28 18.37 -4.19
CA HIS A 78 -3.12 19.15 -5.09
C HIS A 78 -3.45 18.37 -6.37
N GLN A 79 -2.46 17.75 -7.01
CA GLN A 79 -2.67 16.91 -8.20
C GLN A 79 -3.57 15.70 -7.91
N PHE A 80 -3.42 15.09 -6.72
CA PHE A 80 -4.31 14.03 -6.28
C PHE A 80 -5.72 14.54 -6.09
N ALA A 81 -5.91 15.71 -5.46
CA ALA A 81 -7.23 16.30 -5.28
C ALA A 81 -7.92 16.56 -6.63
N GLU A 82 -7.19 17.03 -7.65
CA GLU A 82 -7.71 17.19 -9.02
C GLU A 82 -8.13 15.85 -9.62
N THR A 83 -7.26 14.84 -9.55
CA THR A 83 -7.50 13.50 -10.11
C THR A 83 -8.70 12.80 -9.46
N LEU A 84 -8.84 12.97 -8.14
CA LEU A 84 -9.93 12.40 -7.34
C LEU A 84 -11.25 13.18 -7.48
N GLY A 85 -11.26 14.30 -8.23
CA GLY A 85 -12.44 15.15 -8.39
C GLY A 85 -12.84 15.88 -7.10
N LEU A 86 -11.90 16.10 -6.19
CA LEU A 86 -12.10 16.89 -4.97
C LEU A 86 -12.00 18.39 -5.30
N ALA A 87 -12.40 19.24 -4.35
CA ALA A 87 -12.23 20.68 -4.45
C ALA A 87 -10.74 21.10 -4.34
N SER A 88 -9.95 20.88 -5.38
CA SER A 88 -8.50 21.16 -5.41
C SER A 88 -8.15 22.64 -5.23
N HIS A 89 -9.07 23.54 -5.54
CA HIS A 89 -8.97 24.98 -5.30
C HIS A 89 -9.13 25.36 -3.81
N ASP A 90 -9.76 24.50 -3.00
CA ASP A 90 -9.86 24.69 -1.56
C ASP A 90 -8.61 24.14 -0.87
N LYS A 91 -7.81 25.06 -0.32
CA LYS A 91 -6.58 24.74 0.42
C LYS A 91 -6.83 23.78 1.58
N ARG A 92 -7.99 23.84 2.24
CA ARG A 92 -8.30 22.94 3.36
C ARG A 92 -8.45 21.50 2.88
N THR A 93 -9.05 21.30 1.71
CA THR A 93 -9.19 19.98 1.09
C THR A 93 -7.83 19.37 0.76
N VAL A 94 -6.93 20.15 0.15
CA VAL A 94 -5.56 19.70 -0.17
C VAL A 94 -4.77 19.35 1.11
N ILE A 95 -4.80 20.21 2.13
CA ILE A 95 -4.12 19.96 3.42
C ILE A 95 -4.66 18.70 4.08
N ARG A 96 -5.99 18.52 4.13
CA ARG A 96 -6.61 17.33 4.71
C ARG A 96 -6.23 16.05 3.98
N LEU A 97 -6.09 16.09 2.66
CA LEU A 97 -5.62 14.96 1.87
C LEU A 97 -4.16 14.62 2.20
N ALA A 98 -3.29 15.64 2.29
CA ALA A 98 -1.90 15.43 2.66
C ALA A 98 -1.74 14.84 4.07
N MET A 99 -2.48 15.37 5.05
CA MET A 99 -2.52 14.82 6.41
C MET A 99 -3.05 13.38 6.42
N PHE A 100 -4.09 13.09 5.64
CA PHE A 100 -4.63 11.73 5.55
C PHE A 100 -3.60 10.73 5.01
N ILE A 101 -2.77 11.14 4.05
CA ILE A 101 -1.65 10.32 3.56
C ILE A 101 -0.59 10.13 4.64
N GLN A 102 -0.21 11.22 5.30
CA GLN A 102 0.77 11.24 6.38
C GLN A 102 0.37 10.32 7.55
N ASP A 103 -0.89 10.40 7.97
CA ASP A 103 -1.48 9.60 9.06
C ASP A 103 -1.31 8.09 8.84
N HIS A 104 -1.18 7.64 7.58
CA HIS A 104 -1.13 6.22 7.19
C HIS A 104 0.24 5.79 6.63
N LEU A 105 1.28 6.60 6.78
CA LEU A 105 2.63 6.21 6.34
C LEU A 105 3.15 4.99 7.11
N GLY A 106 2.83 4.90 8.42
CA GLY A 106 3.18 3.73 9.23
C GLY A 106 2.54 2.45 8.69
N ASP A 107 1.25 2.50 8.37
CA ASP A 107 0.53 1.37 7.77
C ASP A 107 1.13 0.96 6.42
N LEU A 108 1.53 1.93 5.57
CA LEU A 108 2.21 1.66 4.30
C LEU A 108 3.54 0.93 4.50
N LEU A 109 4.36 1.36 5.46
CA LEU A 109 5.66 0.74 5.73
C LEU A 109 5.55 -0.65 6.38
N SER A 110 4.39 -0.98 6.95
CA SER A 110 4.10 -2.29 7.54
C SER A 110 3.59 -3.35 6.55
N ILE A 111 3.25 -2.95 5.31
CA ILE A 111 2.74 -3.89 4.30
C ILE A 111 3.82 -4.93 3.99
N PRO A 112 3.54 -6.24 4.14
CA PRO A 112 4.52 -7.28 3.86
C PRO A 112 4.83 -7.38 2.37
N PRO A 113 5.94 -8.00 1.96
CA PRO A 113 6.15 -8.37 0.57
C PRO A 113 4.97 -9.16 0.02
N TYR A 114 4.63 -8.95 -1.26
CA TYR A 114 3.54 -9.68 -1.89
C TYR A 114 3.83 -11.18 -1.90
N GLN A 115 2.96 -11.95 -1.27
CA GLN A 115 2.99 -13.41 -1.35
C GLN A 115 2.14 -13.84 -2.52
N ASN A 116 2.73 -14.52 -3.50
CA ASN A 116 1.96 -15.10 -4.58
C ASN A 116 1.12 -16.25 -3.98
N PRO A 117 -0.22 -16.24 -4.06
CA PRO A 117 -1.04 -17.31 -3.49
C PRO A 117 -0.72 -18.70 -4.07
N ASP A 118 -0.14 -18.76 -5.27
CA ASP A 118 0.33 -20.01 -5.88
C ASP A 118 1.71 -20.47 -5.35
N GLN A 119 2.44 -19.61 -4.64
CA GLN A 119 3.65 -20.00 -3.89
C GLN A 119 3.26 -20.42 -2.48
N GLN A 120 2.82 -21.68 -2.36
CA GLN A 120 2.74 -22.38 -1.09
C GLN A 120 4.12 -22.27 -0.41
N THR A 121 4.21 -21.46 0.64
CA THR A 121 5.46 -21.24 1.35
C THR A 121 5.77 -22.51 2.13
N VAL A 122 6.75 -23.28 1.67
CA VAL A 122 7.30 -24.41 2.41
C VAL A 122 8.08 -23.81 3.58
N ALA A 123 7.48 -23.80 4.77
CA ALA A 123 8.18 -23.44 5.99
C ALA A 123 9.17 -24.56 6.32
N GLU A 124 10.46 -24.29 6.24
CA GLU A 124 11.49 -25.18 6.75
C GLU A 124 11.60 -24.98 8.27
N ILE A 125 11.06 -25.93 9.05
CA ILE A 125 11.19 -25.93 10.51
C ILE A 125 12.43 -26.73 10.87
N THR A 126 13.51 -26.06 11.25
CA THR A 126 14.66 -26.73 11.88
C THR A 126 14.41 -26.85 13.38
N MET A 127 13.82 -27.94 13.84
CA MET A 127 13.79 -28.26 15.28
C MET A 127 15.08 -28.93 15.69
N ARG A 128 15.85 -28.26 16.56
CA ARG A 128 17.06 -28.80 17.18
C ARG A 128 16.74 -29.31 18.58
N ASN A 129 16.89 -30.62 18.79
CA ASN A 129 16.74 -31.22 20.11
C ASN A 129 17.98 -30.87 20.98
N PRO A 130 17.83 -30.13 22.09
CA PRO A 130 18.96 -29.66 22.90
C PRO A 130 19.72 -30.78 23.62
N ASP A 131 19.11 -31.94 23.84
CA ASP A 131 19.74 -33.03 24.61
C ASP A 131 20.54 -34.01 23.72
N THR A 132 20.27 -34.04 22.42
CA THR A 132 20.86 -35.06 21.51
C THR A 132 21.55 -34.47 20.28
N GLY A 133 21.43 -33.16 20.04
CA GLY A 133 22.04 -32.48 18.89
C GLY A 133 21.49 -32.92 17.52
N ARG A 134 20.47 -33.77 17.49
CA ARG A 134 19.91 -34.35 16.28
C ARG A 134 18.92 -33.38 15.64
N THR A 135 19.18 -33.01 14.39
CA THR A 135 18.26 -32.22 13.55
C THR A 135 17.30 -33.17 12.87
N ILE A 136 16.00 -32.89 12.96
CA ILE A 136 14.97 -33.59 12.18
C ILE A 136 14.39 -32.55 11.22
N GLU A 137 14.70 -32.70 9.93
CA GLU A 137 14.07 -31.98 8.85
C GLU A 137 12.80 -32.74 8.47
N ALA A 138 11.63 -32.13 8.65
CA ALA A 138 10.36 -32.72 8.28
C ALA A 138 9.58 -31.73 7.41
N GLU A 139 9.29 -32.14 6.19
CA GLU A 139 8.43 -31.42 5.25
C GLU A 139 6.97 -31.76 5.58
N ILE A 140 6.19 -30.77 6.04
CA ILE A 140 4.75 -30.96 6.27
C ILE A 140 4.01 -30.41 5.04
N ARG A 141 3.18 -31.28 4.44
CA ARG A 141 2.25 -30.93 3.36
C ARG A 141 0.83 -30.98 3.93
N GLU A 142 0.08 -29.89 3.82
CA GLU A 142 -1.39 -29.89 3.93
C GLU A 142 -2.03 -30.12 2.57
#